data_AF-A0A9P3MTY4-F1
#
_entry.id   AF-A0A9P3MTY4-F1
#
_cell.length_a   1.000
_cell.length_b   1.000
_cell.length_c   1.000
_cell.angle_alpha   90.00
_cell.angle_beta   90.00
_cell.angle_gamma   90.00
#
_symmetry.space_group_name_H-M   'P 1'
#
loop_
_entity.id
_entity.type
_entity.pdbx_description
1 polymer ?
#
loop_
_entity_poly.entity_id
_entity_poly.type
_entity_poly.pdbx_seq_one_letter_code
_entity_poly.pdbx_strand_id
1 'polypeptide(L)'
;MPLSALPVAHPVAATAALHTRSAPPPFSHSRVCPASDRRPAAFLPLRAGSRPLNAHAGGPPRGHGSTAGSGGRREPAVRATATVAVAAAGSGELAAFPRDYDEAIRQAQQATQAALTDGRSLLEVEFPTASLDSVPGDAEGGIEMTSSMRLLREYCLMFAQRGPPPSAVRLFFPDANELPAARDVFEGTAFALDCLTKPTGLEDIGFSRKLPLADRVVASDRLFVAAYPYFNVNEMLAVDDLYRDVASKQGQPIIVFNGELDRIRSGYYPSFFYPKLAQVNKSLLPLFEAVYYIHNFKGRLGGKLFRVYPGPWQVLRESANGQLICIHSQEKMPSLKEVALEILPK
;
A
#
# COMPACT_ATOMS: atom_id res chain seq x y z
N MET A 1 59.74 21.71 -42.87
CA MET A 1 59.49 22.91 -43.72
C MET A 1 60.03 22.62 -45.11
N PRO A 2 59.40 23.04 -46.24
CA PRO A 2 58.09 23.70 -46.47
C PRO A 2 57.07 22.77 -47.22
N LEU A 3 55.73 22.93 -47.10
CA LEU A 3 54.76 23.77 -47.88
C LEU A 3 54.81 23.51 -49.41
N SER A 4 53.77 23.33 -50.22
CA SER A 4 52.28 23.40 -50.24
C SER A 4 51.84 22.58 -51.50
N ALA A 5 50.62 22.12 -51.76
CA ALA A 5 49.35 22.83 -51.86
C ALA A 5 48.18 21.84 -52.14
N LEU A 6 46.96 22.24 -51.75
CA LEU A 6 45.65 21.63 -52.08
C LEU A 6 45.25 21.88 -53.56
N PRO A 7 44.24 21.17 -54.09
CA PRO A 7 42.88 21.77 -54.14
C PRO A 7 41.72 20.76 -53.88
N VAL A 8 40.71 21.17 -53.09
CA VAL A 8 39.33 21.60 -53.46
C VAL A 8 38.34 20.44 -53.71
N ALA A 9 37.30 20.44 -52.86
CA ALA A 9 36.13 19.58 -52.88
C ALA A 9 34.99 20.13 -53.76
N HIS A 10 34.09 19.25 -54.22
CA HIS A 10 32.64 19.50 -54.32
C HIS A 10 31.84 18.17 -54.45
N PRO A 11 30.53 18.17 -54.13
CA PRO A 11 29.83 17.03 -53.53
C PRO A 11 28.95 16.26 -54.51
N VAL A 12 28.56 15.03 -54.15
CA VAL A 12 27.46 14.31 -54.84
C VAL A 12 26.34 14.02 -53.84
N ALA A 13 25.15 14.37 -54.30
CA ALA A 13 23.93 14.58 -53.56
C ALA A 13 23.17 13.28 -53.22
N ALA A 14 22.28 13.45 -52.24
CA ALA A 14 21.39 12.48 -51.65
C ALA A 14 20.32 11.95 -52.62
N THR A 15 20.04 10.64 -52.50
CA THR A 15 18.88 9.99 -53.11
C THR A 15 17.73 10.01 -52.11
N ALA A 16 16.71 10.82 -52.40
CA ALA A 16 15.43 10.81 -51.71
C ALA A 16 14.53 9.72 -52.29
N ALA A 17 14.02 8.81 -51.46
CA ALA A 17 12.93 7.89 -51.81
C ALA A 17 11.64 8.37 -51.12
N LEU A 18 10.72 8.87 -51.93
CA LEU A 18 9.37 9.27 -51.54
C LEU A 18 8.42 8.06 -51.54
N HIS A 19 7.50 8.10 -50.59
CA HIS A 19 6.48 7.11 -50.30
C HIS A 19 5.44 6.97 -51.41
N THR A 20 4.96 5.73 -51.62
CA THR A 20 3.56 5.48 -52.01
C THR A 20 2.98 4.41 -51.10
N ARG A 21 1.97 4.85 -50.32
CA ARG A 21 1.13 4.05 -49.41
C ARG A 21 0.42 2.93 -50.17
N SER A 22 0.48 1.71 -49.63
CA SER A 22 -0.50 0.65 -49.92
C SER A 22 -1.39 0.48 -48.69
N ALA A 23 -2.70 0.57 -48.89
CA ALA A 23 -3.73 0.34 -47.87
C ALA A 23 -3.80 -1.17 -47.48
N PRO A 24 -4.23 -1.51 -46.24
CA PRO A 24 -4.50 -2.89 -45.85
C PRO A 24 -5.93 -3.32 -46.22
N PRO A 25 -6.17 -4.61 -46.57
CA PRO A 25 -7.51 -5.17 -46.77
C PRO A 25 -8.18 -5.56 -45.42
N PRO A 26 -9.50 -5.85 -45.43
CA PRO A 26 -10.39 -5.57 -44.30
C PRO A 26 -10.50 -6.69 -43.26
N PHE A 27 -10.94 -6.28 -42.07
CA PHE A 27 -11.39 -7.09 -40.95
C PHE A 27 -12.37 -8.20 -41.36
N SER A 28 -12.08 -9.44 -40.95
CA SER A 28 -13.07 -10.52 -40.89
C SER A 28 -13.32 -10.91 -39.44
N HIS A 29 -14.59 -10.82 -39.05
CA HIS A 29 -15.15 -11.25 -37.78
C HIS A 29 -14.98 -12.75 -37.49
N SER A 30 -15.03 -13.04 -36.19
CA SER A 30 -15.50 -14.30 -35.57
C SER A 30 -14.55 -15.50 -35.56
N ARG A 31 -13.84 -15.66 -34.44
CA ARG A 31 -13.74 -16.97 -33.77
C ARG A 31 -13.92 -16.83 -32.26
N VAL A 32 -15.14 -17.15 -31.84
CA VAL A 32 -15.46 -17.63 -30.50
C VAL A 32 -14.66 -18.92 -30.29
N CYS A 33 -13.83 -18.95 -29.24
CA CYS A 33 -13.28 -20.19 -28.71
C CYS A 33 -13.88 -20.44 -27.31
N PRO A 34 -14.11 -21.72 -26.95
CA PRO A 34 -15.09 -22.11 -25.97
C PRO A 34 -14.55 -22.01 -24.54
N ALA A 35 -15.45 -21.63 -23.62
CA ALA A 35 -15.25 -21.72 -22.19
C ALA A 35 -14.92 -23.17 -21.80
N SER A 36 -13.71 -23.39 -21.30
CA SER A 36 -13.37 -24.63 -20.60
C SER A 36 -13.99 -24.59 -19.21
N ASP A 37 -15.08 -25.32 -19.08
CA ASP A 37 -15.83 -25.62 -17.88
C ASP A 37 -14.90 -26.33 -16.86
N ARG A 38 -14.38 -25.60 -15.89
CA ARG A 38 -13.78 -26.16 -14.66
C ARG A 38 -14.45 -25.52 -13.45
N ARG A 39 -15.43 -26.23 -12.93
CA ARG A 39 -16.06 -25.98 -11.63
C ARG A 39 -14.98 -25.89 -10.54
N PRO A 40 -14.92 -24.82 -9.73
CA PRO A 40 -14.26 -24.91 -8.45
C PRO A 40 -15.13 -25.76 -7.50
N ALA A 41 -14.48 -26.68 -6.80
CA ALA A 41 -15.11 -27.52 -5.79
C ALA A 41 -15.74 -26.64 -4.69
N ALA A 42 -17.03 -26.84 -4.46
CA ALA A 42 -17.78 -26.19 -3.41
C ALA A 42 -17.19 -26.56 -2.03
N PHE A 43 -16.64 -25.58 -1.31
CA PHE A 43 -16.40 -25.71 0.12
C PHE A 43 -17.75 -25.61 0.85
N LEU A 44 -18.15 -26.71 1.48
CA LEU A 44 -19.31 -26.78 2.37
C LEU A 44 -19.11 -25.86 3.58
N PRO A 45 -20.10 -25.03 3.98
CA PRO A 45 -20.07 -24.36 5.26
C PRO A 45 -20.40 -25.35 6.38
N LEU A 46 -19.52 -25.42 7.39
CA LEU A 46 -19.79 -26.08 8.65
C LEU A 46 -20.99 -25.41 9.34
N ARG A 47 -22.05 -26.19 9.53
CA ARG A 47 -23.25 -25.84 10.30
C ARG A 47 -22.88 -25.41 11.72
N ALA A 48 -23.17 -24.16 12.07
CA ALA A 48 -23.34 -23.73 13.44
C ALA A 48 -24.66 -24.31 13.99
N GLY A 49 -24.57 -25.28 14.90
CA GLY A 49 -25.71 -25.80 15.63
C GLY A 49 -26.20 -24.80 16.66
N SER A 50 -27.41 -24.30 16.45
CA SER A 50 -28.20 -23.59 17.46
C SER A 50 -28.90 -24.62 18.35
N ARG A 51 -28.87 -24.45 19.68
CA ARG A 51 -30.10 -24.30 20.48
C ARG A 51 -29.82 -23.93 21.96
N PRO A 52 -30.78 -23.22 22.61
CA PRO A 52 -30.66 -22.57 23.92
C PRO A 52 -31.30 -23.40 25.04
N LEU A 53 -31.26 -22.89 26.29
CA LEU A 53 -32.16 -23.11 27.47
C LEU A 53 -31.31 -22.86 28.76
N ASN A 54 -31.77 -22.32 29.89
CA ASN A 54 -32.95 -21.55 30.27
C ASN A 54 -32.66 -20.85 31.62
N ALA A 55 -33.47 -19.86 31.96
CA ALA A 55 -33.49 -19.09 33.20
C ALA A 55 -33.79 -19.90 34.48
N HIS A 56 -33.31 -19.41 35.63
CA HIS A 56 -34.00 -19.35 36.94
C HIS A 56 -33.30 -18.26 37.79
N ALA A 57 -33.93 -17.10 38.09
CA ALA A 57 -34.97 -16.83 39.09
C ALA A 57 -34.49 -16.97 40.56
N GLY A 58 -34.41 -15.84 41.28
CA GLY A 58 -34.17 -15.81 42.73
C GLY A 58 -33.95 -14.38 43.27
N GLY A 59 -35.05 -13.71 43.66
CA GLY A 59 -35.05 -12.43 44.39
C GLY A 59 -34.94 -12.58 45.93
N PRO A 60 -35.05 -11.48 46.70
CA PRO A 60 -34.23 -11.18 47.89
C PRO A 60 -34.97 -11.23 49.24
N PRO A 61 -34.31 -10.85 50.36
CA PRO A 61 -34.85 -9.77 51.23
C PRO A 61 -33.74 -8.82 51.75
N ARG A 62 -33.90 -7.48 51.79
CA ARG A 62 -34.61 -6.58 52.74
C ARG A 62 -34.12 -6.56 54.19
N GLY A 63 -33.73 -5.35 54.66
CA GLY A 63 -33.62 -4.90 56.06
C GLY A 63 -32.79 -3.60 56.14
N HIS A 64 -33.41 -2.40 56.06
CA HIS A 64 -33.87 -1.51 57.15
C HIS A 64 -32.80 -0.90 58.07
N GLY A 65 -32.76 0.45 58.10
CA GLY A 65 -32.06 1.26 59.11
C GLY A 65 -32.04 2.75 58.75
N SER A 66 -33.03 3.51 59.27
CA SER A 66 -33.12 4.99 59.31
C SER A 66 -32.13 5.54 60.36
N THR A 67 -31.53 6.74 60.29
CA THR A 67 -32.06 8.06 60.76
C THR A 67 -31.05 9.18 60.42
N ALA A 68 -31.44 10.30 59.81
CA ALA A 68 -31.78 11.64 60.37
C ALA A 68 -30.64 12.51 60.92
N GLY A 69 -30.52 13.76 60.42
CA GLY A 69 -29.89 14.87 61.18
C GLY A 69 -29.25 16.03 60.36
N SER A 70 -29.96 17.16 60.27
CA SER A 70 -29.53 18.60 60.15
C SER A 70 -28.28 18.96 59.31
N GLY A 71 -28.32 19.88 58.35
CA GLY A 71 -28.73 21.28 58.48
C GLY A 71 -27.50 22.19 58.31
N GLY A 72 -27.39 22.92 57.19
CA GLY A 72 -26.26 23.85 56.97
C GLY A 72 -26.21 24.49 55.58
N ARG A 73 -26.57 25.78 55.54
CA ARG A 73 -26.24 26.87 54.58
C ARG A 73 -25.82 26.55 53.13
N ARG A 74 -26.60 27.13 52.20
CA ARG A 74 -26.25 27.37 50.79
C ARG A 74 -25.30 28.57 50.66
N GLU A 75 -24.20 28.37 49.93
CA GLU A 75 -23.50 29.42 49.17
C GLU A 75 -23.35 28.94 47.70
N PRO A 76 -23.40 29.83 46.70
CA PRO A 76 -23.35 29.43 45.31
C PRO A 76 -21.90 29.23 44.84
N ALA A 77 -21.51 27.99 44.56
CA ALA A 77 -20.26 27.70 43.87
C ALA A 77 -20.41 28.09 42.38
N VAL A 78 -19.68 29.14 41.98
CA VAL A 78 -19.48 29.51 40.58
C VAL A 78 -18.76 28.35 39.89
N ARG A 79 -19.50 27.59 39.10
CA ARG A 79 -18.98 26.49 38.29
C ARG A 79 -18.24 27.09 37.10
N ALA A 80 -16.95 27.34 37.27
CA ALA A 80 -16.06 27.60 36.15
C ALA A 80 -16.07 26.37 35.24
N THR A 81 -16.70 26.50 34.08
CA THR A 81 -16.53 25.58 32.96
C THR A 81 -15.07 25.65 32.52
N ALA A 82 -14.26 24.73 33.02
CA ALA A 82 -12.93 24.47 32.47
C ALA A 82 -13.13 23.86 31.07
N THR A 83 -13.16 24.71 30.06
CA THR A 83 -12.93 24.30 28.68
C THR A 83 -11.53 23.71 28.65
N VAL A 84 -11.41 22.39 28.65
CA VAL A 84 -10.14 21.72 28.38
C VAL A 84 -9.81 22.03 26.93
N ALA A 85 -9.00 23.06 26.72
CA ALA A 85 -8.33 23.27 25.46
C ALA A 85 -7.49 22.02 25.20
N VAL A 86 -7.91 21.23 24.22
CA VAL A 86 -7.06 20.21 23.63
C VAL A 86 -5.85 20.96 23.08
N ALA A 87 -4.71 20.79 23.74
CA ALA A 87 -3.46 21.36 23.29
C ALA A 87 -3.19 20.81 21.88
N ALA A 88 -3.21 21.71 20.90
CA ALA A 88 -2.86 21.41 19.52
C ALA A 88 -1.39 20.99 19.48
N ALA A 89 -1.16 19.68 19.31
CA ALA A 89 0.14 19.14 18.98
C ALA A 89 0.26 19.13 17.45
N GLY A 90 1.28 19.82 16.92
CA GLY A 90 1.67 19.80 15.51
C GLY A 90 0.72 20.58 14.59
N SER A 91 1.02 21.85 14.33
CA SER A 91 0.39 22.65 13.27
C SER A 91 0.90 22.21 11.88
N GLY A 92 0.65 20.97 11.50
CA GLY A 92 0.69 20.53 10.11
C GLY A 92 -0.70 20.76 9.51
N GLU A 93 -0.77 21.42 8.36
CA GLU A 93 -2.02 21.53 7.60
C GLU A 93 -2.54 20.12 7.29
N LEU A 94 -3.80 19.86 7.65
CA LEU A 94 -4.43 18.56 7.42
C LEU A 94 -4.53 18.31 5.91
N ALA A 95 -4.00 17.18 5.44
CA ALA A 95 -4.03 16.86 4.03
C ALA A 95 -5.47 16.58 3.57
N ALA A 96 -5.82 17.12 2.40
CA ALA A 96 -7.10 16.85 1.75
C ALA A 96 -7.14 15.41 1.21
N PHE A 97 -8.27 14.72 1.41
CA PHE A 97 -8.48 13.40 0.82
C PHE A 97 -8.57 13.52 -0.72
N PRO A 98 -7.90 12.63 -1.48
CA PRO A 98 -7.89 12.71 -2.93
C PRO A 98 -9.28 12.50 -3.52
N ARG A 99 -9.60 13.24 -4.59
CA ARG A 99 -10.87 13.11 -5.32
C ARG A 99 -10.86 11.95 -6.32
N ASP A 100 -9.68 11.62 -6.82
CA ASP A 100 -9.45 10.58 -7.83
C ASP A 100 -8.04 9.99 -7.70
N TYR A 101 -7.77 8.94 -8.47
CA TYR A 101 -6.46 8.29 -8.46
C TYR A 101 -5.34 9.19 -8.98
N ASP A 102 -5.61 10.13 -9.88
CA ASP A 102 -4.59 11.05 -10.36
C ASP A 102 -4.11 11.96 -9.22
N GLU A 103 -5.02 12.44 -8.37
CA GLU A 103 -4.70 13.19 -7.18
C GLU A 103 -4.01 12.32 -6.13
N ALA A 104 -4.49 11.09 -5.91
CA ALA A 104 -3.86 10.17 -4.97
C ALA A 104 -2.41 9.86 -5.36
N ILE A 105 -2.15 9.58 -6.64
CA ILE A 105 -0.81 9.33 -7.17
C ILE A 105 0.07 10.56 -7.02
N ARG A 106 -0.42 11.77 -7.36
CA ARG A 106 0.36 13.00 -7.17
C ARG A 106 0.72 13.23 -5.71
N GLN A 107 -0.23 13.03 -4.79
CA GLN A 107 0.02 13.15 -3.35
C GLN A 107 1.06 12.13 -2.88
N ALA A 108 0.93 10.86 -3.29
CA ALA A 108 1.88 9.80 -2.95
C ALA A 108 3.29 10.11 -3.46
N GLN A 109 3.42 10.55 -4.72
CA GLN A 109 4.72 10.93 -5.30
C GLN A 109 5.38 12.08 -4.54
N GLN A 110 4.61 13.11 -4.18
CA GLN A 110 5.11 14.25 -3.41
C GLN A 110 5.54 13.84 -2.00
N ALA A 111 4.74 13.02 -1.32
CA ALA A 111 5.04 12.51 0.01
C ALA A 111 6.29 11.63 0.02
N THR A 112 6.42 10.71 -0.94
CA THR A 112 7.62 9.90 -1.14
C THR A 112 8.84 10.77 -1.39
N GLN A 113 8.74 11.78 -2.27
CA GLN A 113 9.86 12.66 -2.56
C GLN A 113 10.32 13.42 -1.32
N ALA A 114 9.39 13.95 -0.52
CA ALA A 114 9.68 14.63 0.73
C ALA A 114 10.39 13.68 1.71
N ALA A 115 9.86 12.47 1.90
CA ALA A 115 10.45 11.47 2.79
C ALA A 115 11.88 11.06 2.36
N LEU A 116 12.10 10.82 1.06
CA LEU A 116 13.43 10.52 0.53
C LEU A 116 14.41 11.69 0.74
N THR A 117 13.94 12.93 0.56
CA THR A 117 14.74 14.15 0.79
C THR A 117 15.12 14.29 2.27
N ASP A 118 14.23 13.90 3.17
CA ASP A 118 14.46 13.86 4.61
C ASP A 118 15.32 12.65 5.06
N GLY A 119 15.80 11.82 4.11
CA GLY A 119 16.67 10.69 4.38
C GLY A 119 15.95 9.42 4.86
N ARG A 120 14.62 9.34 4.70
CA ARG A 120 13.86 8.11 4.96
C ARG A 120 14.16 7.08 3.88
N SER A 121 14.46 5.84 4.28
CA SER A 121 14.94 4.80 3.36
C SER A 121 14.02 3.59 3.22
N LEU A 122 13.08 3.37 4.14
CA LEU A 122 12.08 2.30 4.04
C LEU A 122 10.71 2.95 4.03
N LEU A 123 10.06 2.96 2.88
CA LEU A 123 8.81 3.70 2.66
C LEU A 123 7.67 2.77 2.31
N GLU A 124 6.50 3.03 2.86
CA GLU A 124 5.26 2.34 2.54
C GLU A 124 4.29 3.31 1.86
N VAL A 125 3.78 2.88 0.70
CA VAL A 125 2.68 3.52 0.00
C VAL A 125 1.56 2.51 -0.10
N GLU A 126 0.41 2.81 0.48
CA GLU A 126 -0.73 1.89 0.56
C GLU A 126 -2.02 2.65 0.28
N PHE A 127 -2.82 2.19 -0.68
CA PHE A 127 -4.16 2.70 -0.90
C PHE A 127 -5.01 1.70 -1.69
N PRO A 128 -6.36 1.74 -1.53
CA PRO A 128 -7.23 0.79 -2.20
C PRO A 128 -7.16 0.94 -3.73
N THR A 129 -7.08 -0.16 -4.46
CA THR A 129 -6.83 -0.16 -5.92
C THR A 129 -8.09 -0.33 -6.77
N ALA A 130 -9.20 -0.77 -6.18
CA ALA A 130 -10.46 -0.95 -6.88
C ALA A 130 -11.31 0.33 -6.94
N SER A 131 -11.31 1.10 -5.85
CA SER A 131 -11.86 2.45 -5.74
C SER A 131 -11.32 3.11 -4.48
N LEU A 132 -11.19 4.45 -4.42
CA LEU A 132 -10.82 5.18 -3.19
C LEU A 132 -11.81 4.99 -2.03
N ASP A 133 -13.01 4.45 -2.30
CA ASP A 133 -14.01 4.07 -1.30
C ASP A 133 -14.08 2.57 -1.04
N SER A 134 -13.39 1.76 -1.83
CA SER A 134 -13.34 0.30 -1.64
C SER A 134 -12.65 -0.04 -0.32
N VAL A 135 -13.14 -1.05 0.36
CA VAL A 135 -12.50 -1.58 1.57
C VAL A 135 -11.82 -2.91 1.26
N PRO A 136 -10.98 -3.43 2.19
CA PRO A 136 -10.39 -4.75 2.03
C PRO A 136 -11.43 -5.84 1.74
N GLY A 137 -11.21 -6.60 0.67
CA GLY A 137 -12.08 -7.68 0.22
C GLY A 137 -13.17 -7.28 -0.79
N ASP A 138 -13.29 -6.01 -1.18
CA ASP A 138 -14.24 -5.60 -2.23
C ASP A 138 -13.81 -6.02 -3.64
N ALA A 139 -12.51 -6.28 -3.86
CA ALA A 139 -11.96 -6.64 -5.16
C ALA A 139 -11.27 -8.00 -5.15
N GLU A 140 -12.03 -9.05 -4.85
CA GLU A 140 -11.54 -10.42 -5.03
C GLU A 140 -11.32 -10.76 -6.53
N GLY A 141 -10.33 -11.60 -6.82
CA GLY A 141 -10.17 -12.23 -8.14
C GLY A 141 -9.12 -11.63 -9.10
N GLY A 142 -8.06 -10.99 -8.59
CA GLY A 142 -6.89 -10.57 -9.39
C GLY A 142 -7.02 -9.22 -10.10
N ILE A 143 -8.19 -8.56 -9.97
CA ILE A 143 -8.41 -7.18 -10.44
C ILE A 143 -7.50 -6.20 -9.69
N GLU A 144 -7.27 -6.46 -8.40
CA GLU A 144 -6.37 -5.66 -7.54
C GLU A 144 -4.95 -5.65 -8.08
N MET A 145 -4.40 -6.80 -8.50
CA MET A 145 -3.03 -6.91 -9.00
C MET A 145 -2.85 -6.13 -10.31
N THR A 146 -3.78 -6.28 -11.26
CA THR A 146 -3.74 -5.55 -12.54
C THR A 146 -3.89 -4.04 -12.33
N SER A 147 -4.78 -3.63 -11.42
CA SER A 147 -5.00 -2.21 -11.10
C SER A 147 -3.79 -1.62 -10.36
N SER A 148 -3.23 -2.36 -9.40
CA SER A 148 -2.02 -2.00 -8.66
C SER A 148 -0.83 -1.83 -9.59
N MET A 149 -0.65 -2.71 -10.58
CA MET A 149 0.44 -2.61 -11.56
C MET A 149 0.35 -1.33 -12.41
N ARG A 150 -0.85 -0.92 -12.84
CA ARG A 150 -1.05 0.34 -13.58
C ARG A 150 -0.81 1.56 -12.70
N LEU A 151 -1.33 1.56 -11.48
CA LEU A 151 -1.13 2.63 -10.50
C LEU A 151 0.36 2.76 -10.12
N LEU A 152 1.05 1.62 -9.96
CA LEU A 152 2.48 1.56 -9.70
C LEU A 152 3.28 2.20 -10.83
N ARG A 153 2.93 1.92 -12.09
CA ARG A 153 3.57 2.55 -13.26
C ARG A 153 3.47 4.07 -13.17
N GLU A 154 2.25 4.59 -13.02
CA GLU A 154 2.02 6.04 -12.93
C GLU A 154 2.74 6.66 -11.73
N TYR A 155 2.72 5.99 -10.58
CA TYR A 155 3.50 6.38 -9.41
C TYR A 155 5.00 6.47 -9.71
N CYS A 156 5.58 5.42 -10.30
CA CYS A 156 7.03 5.36 -10.60
C CYS A 156 7.49 6.42 -11.59
N LEU A 157 6.62 6.98 -12.45
CA LEU A 157 6.99 8.06 -13.37
C LEU A 157 7.57 9.30 -12.66
N MET A 158 7.35 9.47 -11.35
CA MET A 158 8.03 10.52 -10.57
C MET A 158 9.55 10.47 -10.70
N PHE A 159 10.15 9.28 -10.83
CA PHE A 159 11.61 9.11 -10.88
C PHE A 159 12.21 9.66 -12.17
N ALA A 160 11.44 9.72 -13.25
CA ALA A 160 11.88 10.38 -14.49
C ALA A 160 12.09 11.90 -14.30
N GLN A 161 11.43 12.51 -13.30
CA GLN A 161 11.47 13.95 -13.08
C GLN A 161 12.29 14.34 -11.84
N ARG A 162 12.22 13.55 -10.76
CA ARG A 162 12.67 13.98 -9.42
C ARG A 162 13.42 12.92 -8.60
N GLY A 163 14.02 11.92 -9.23
CA GLY A 163 14.75 10.87 -8.52
C GLY A 163 15.99 10.37 -9.25
N PRO A 164 16.50 9.18 -8.87
CA PRO A 164 17.50 8.49 -9.68
C PRO A 164 16.94 8.23 -11.09
N PRO A 165 17.81 8.15 -12.11
CA PRO A 165 17.37 7.84 -13.46
C PRO A 165 16.57 6.53 -13.47
N PRO A 166 15.51 6.38 -14.29
CA PRO A 166 14.67 5.18 -14.28
C PRO A 166 15.44 3.86 -14.42
N SER A 167 16.56 3.84 -15.16
CA SER A 167 17.44 2.68 -15.30
C SER A 167 18.19 2.27 -14.03
N ALA A 168 18.21 3.13 -13.00
CA ALA A 168 18.76 2.88 -11.68
C ALA A 168 17.66 2.56 -10.64
N VAL A 169 16.39 2.53 -11.06
CA VAL A 169 15.27 2.10 -10.21
C VAL A 169 14.88 0.69 -10.62
N ARG A 170 14.98 -0.25 -9.68
CA ARG A 170 14.63 -1.65 -9.90
C ARG A 170 13.31 -1.98 -9.22
N LEU A 171 12.34 -2.45 -10.01
CA LEU A 171 11.03 -2.86 -9.57
C LEU A 171 11.03 -4.39 -9.45
N PHE A 172 10.69 -4.87 -8.25
CA PHE A 172 10.52 -6.27 -7.97
C PHE A 172 9.03 -6.60 -7.91
N PHE A 173 8.55 -7.38 -8.87
CA PHE A 173 7.21 -7.96 -8.88
C PHE A 173 7.15 -9.19 -7.95
N PRO A 174 5.99 -9.57 -7.42
CA PRO A 174 5.83 -10.69 -6.50
C PRO A 174 6.51 -11.98 -6.99
N ASP A 175 6.27 -12.35 -8.25
CA ASP A 175 6.82 -13.55 -8.84
C ASP A 175 7.20 -13.40 -10.32
N ALA A 176 7.88 -14.41 -10.85
CA ALA A 176 8.33 -14.41 -12.24
C ALA A 176 7.20 -14.55 -13.29
N ASN A 177 6.02 -15.07 -12.91
CA ASN A 177 4.87 -15.18 -13.80
C ASN A 177 4.23 -13.82 -14.08
N GLU A 178 4.44 -12.83 -13.21
CA GLU A 178 3.97 -11.45 -13.41
C GLU A 178 4.81 -10.64 -14.39
N LEU A 179 6.08 -11.02 -14.60
CA LEU A 179 7.01 -10.25 -15.42
C LEU A 179 6.57 -10.01 -16.88
N PRO A 180 5.91 -10.95 -17.59
CA PRO A 180 5.37 -10.67 -18.91
C PRO A 180 4.37 -9.51 -18.91
N ALA A 181 3.36 -9.55 -18.04
CA ALA A 181 2.37 -8.47 -17.93
C ALA A 181 2.99 -7.16 -17.47
N ALA A 182 3.95 -7.22 -16.54
CA ALA A 182 4.72 -6.05 -16.12
C ALA A 182 5.49 -5.42 -17.27
N ARG A 183 6.13 -6.21 -18.13
CA ARG A 183 6.86 -5.68 -19.31
C ARG A 183 5.93 -4.96 -20.28
N ASP A 184 4.71 -5.47 -20.47
CA ASP A 184 3.71 -4.82 -21.34
C ASP A 184 3.23 -3.50 -20.72
N VAL A 185 2.95 -3.47 -19.42
CA VAL A 185 2.50 -2.24 -18.73
C VAL A 185 3.61 -1.18 -18.68
N PHE A 186 4.85 -1.59 -18.44
CA PHE A 186 6.02 -0.71 -18.34
C PHE A 186 6.73 -0.49 -19.67
N GLU A 187 6.11 -0.87 -20.80
CA GLU A 187 6.64 -0.61 -22.14
C GLU A 187 6.93 0.89 -22.33
N GLY A 188 8.06 1.19 -22.95
CA GLY A 188 8.53 2.57 -23.18
C GLY A 188 9.20 3.22 -21.97
N THR A 189 9.25 2.56 -20.82
CA THR A 189 10.02 3.02 -19.66
C THR A 189 11.42 2.39 -19.64
N ALA A 190 12.37 3.06 -18.98
CA ALA A 190 13.73 2.54 -18.80
C ALA A 190 13.93 1.83 -17.45
N PHE A 191 12.85 1.49 -16.75
CA PHE A 191 12.90 0.83 -15.45
C PHE A 191 13.46 -0.59 -15.54
N ALA A 192 14.25 -1.00 -14.54
CA ALA A 192 14.72 -2.38 -14.43
C ALA A 192 13.64 -3.24 -13.75
N LEU A 193 13.12 -4.26 -14.44
CA LEU A 193 12.06 -5.13 -13.89
C LEU A 193 12.65 -6.51 -13.53
N ASP A 194 12.40 -6.97 -12.30
CA ASP A 194 12.71 -8.33 -11.84
C ASP A 194 11.62 -8.82 -10.87
N CYS A 195 11.81 -9.98 -10.26
CA CYS A 195 10.84 -10.64 -9.39
C CYS A 195 11.44 -10.98 -8.03
N LEU A 196 10.61 -10.96 -6.98
CA LEU A 196 10.96 -11.37 -5.63
C LEU A 196 11.11 -12.89 -5.54
N THR A 197 10.20 -13.62 -6.17
CA THR A 197 10.14 -15.08 -6.10
C THR A 197 10.06 -15.74 -7.48
N LYS A 198 10.38 -17.04 -7.56
CA LYS A 198 10.19 -17.86 -8.76
C LYS A 198 9.42 -19.11 -8.36
N PRO A 199 8.20 -19.30 -8.87
CA PRO A 199 7.46 -20.52 -8.63
C PRO A 199 8.15 -21.68 -9.37
N THR A 200 8.54 -22.73 -8.65
CA THR A 200 8.96 -24.01 -9.23
C THR A 200 7.95 -25.10 -8.87
N GLY A 201 7.65 -26.01 -9.81
CA GLY A 201 6.49 -26.93 -9.75
C GLY A 201 6.45 -27.98 -8.62
N LEU A 202 7.33 -27.91 -7.62
CA LEU A 202 7.33 -28.76 -6.41
C LEU A 202 6.94 -27.96 -5.14
N GLU A 203 6.51 -26.72 -5.28
CA GLU A 203 6.44 -25.73 -4.19
C GLU A 203 5.15 -25.67 -3.39
N ASP A 204 4.13 -26.45 -3.75
CA ASP A 204 2.93 -26.66 -2.91
C ASP A 204 3.25 -27.33 -1.55
N ILE A 205 4.53 -27.63 -1.28
CA ILE A 205 5.04 -28.24 -0.05
C ILE A 205 6.06 -27.32 0.69
N GLY A 206 6.15 -26.03 0.35
CA GLY A 206 6.88 -25.05 1.19
C GLY A 206 8.41 -25.06 1.09
N PHE A 207 8.97 -25.66 0.03
CA PHE A 207 10.40 -25.60 -0.30
C PHE A 207 10.66 -24.69 -1.50
N SER A 208 10.28 -23.42 -1.42
CA SER A 208 10.65 -22.45 -2.46
C SER A 208 12.17 -22.26 -2.47
N ARG A 209 12.79 -22.45 -3.63
CA ARG A 209 14.23 -22.21 -3.80
C ARG A 209 14.48 -20.72 -3.60
N LYS A 210 15.18 -20.36 -2.53
CA LYS A 210 15.56 -18.99 -2.20
C LYS A 210 16.24 -18.37 -3.43
N LEU A 211 15.62 -17.36 -4.02
CA LEU A 211 16.26 -16.54 -5.05
C LEU A 211 17.12 -15.52 -4.30
N PRO A 212 18.46 -15.64 -4.29
CA PRO A 212 19.30 -14.65 -3.64
C PRO A 212 19.14 -13.32 -4.39
N LEU A 213 18.39 -12.38 -3.80
CA LEU A 213 18.15 -11.07 -4.42
C LEU A 213 19.43 -10.26 -4.61
N ALA A 214 20.46 -10.54 -3.81
CA ALA A 214 21.81 -9.99 -4.03
C ALA A 214 22.37 -10.30 -5.43
N ASP A 215 22.04 -11.45 -6.01
CA ASP A 215 22.49 -11.85 -7.35
C ASP A 215 21.67 -11.18 -8.47
N ARG A 216 20.56 -10.51 -8.12
CA ARG A 216 19.64 -9.82 -9.04
C ARG A 216 19.90 -8.32 -9.11
N VAL A 217 20.44 -7.77 -8.03
CA VAL A 217 20.81 -6.35 -7.94
C VAL A 217 22.13 -6.13 -8.68
N VAL A 218 22.21 -5.00 -9.38
CA VAL A 218 23.43 -4.57 -10.06
C VAL A 218 23.97 -3.29 -9.43
N ALA A 219 25.26 -3.01 -9.63
CA ALA A 219 25.93 -1.87 -9.00
C ALA A 219 25.36 -0.49 -9.38
N SER A 220 24.64 -0.39 -10.50
CA SER A 220 23.98 0.85 -10.93
C SER A 220 22.64 1.11 -10.25
N ASP A 221 22.07 0.13 -9.54
CA ASP A 221 20.81 0.32 -8.83
C ASP A 221 20.97 1.36 -7.71
N ARG A 222 19.97 2.21 -7.52
CA ARG A 222 19.97 3.28 -6.51
C ARG A 222 18.74 3.28 -5.63
N LEU A 223 17.65 2.66 -6.08
CA LEU A 223 16.39 2.57 -5.37
C LEU A 223 15.66 1.29 -5.78
N PHE A 224 15.03 0.64 -4.81
CA PHE A 224 14.22 -0.55 -5.03
C PHE A 224 12.74 -0.24 -4.77
N VAL A 225 11.87 -0.79 -5.62
CA VAL A 225 10.42 -0.78 -5.40
C VAL A 225 9.93 -2.22 -5.36
N ALA A 226 9.35 -2.64 -4.24
CA ALA A 226 8.67 -3.93 -4.12
C ALA A 226 7.18 -3.73 -4.43
N ALA A 227 6.74 -4.27 -5.55
CA ALA A 227 5.38 -4.17 -6.04
C ALA A 227 4.51 -5.20 -5.33
N TYR A 228 3.57 -4.70 -4.51
CA TYR A 228 2.49 -5.44 -3.88
C TYR A 228 2.82 -6.86 -3.37
N PRO A 229 3.84 -7.01 -2.49
CA PRO A 229 4.34 -8.31 -2.02
C PRO A 229 3.44 -9.00 -0.98
N TYR A 230 2.13 -9.14 -1.22
CA TYR A 230 1.16 -9.61 -0.22
C TYR A 230 0.52 -10.98 -0.51
N PHE A 231 0.68 -11.53 -1.71
CA PHE A 231 -0.04 -12.74 -2.11
C PHE A 231 0.56 -13.99 -1.44
N ASN A 232 1.88 -14.07 -1.43
CA ASN A 232 2.64 -15.15 -0.80
C ASN A 232 3.55 -14.61 0.31
N VAL A 233 3.56 -15.26 1.48
CA VAL A 233 4.44 -14.89 2.60
C VAL A 233 5.93 -14.83 2.21
N ASN A 234 6.36 -15.62 1.22
CA ASN A 234 7.73 -15.64 0.73
C ASN A 234 8.13 -14.33 0.04
N GLU A 235 7.18 -13.54 -0.47
CA GLU A 235 7.45 -12.24 -1.10
C GLU A 235 7.98 -11.25 -0.07
N MET A 236 7.31 -11.11 1.08
CA MET A 236 7.81 -10.25 2.16
C MET A 236 9.09 -10.78 2.82
N LEU A 237 9.29 -12.11 2.86
CA LEU A 237 10.59 -12.66 3.28
C LEU A 237 11.71 -12.28 2.32
N ALA A 238 11.42 -12.25 1.01
CA ALA A 238 12.37 -11.80 0.01
C ALA A 238 12.65 -10.29 0.15
N VAL A 239 11.66 -9.45 0.45
CA VAL A 239 11.88 -8.02 0.77
C VAL A 239 12.81 -7.86 1.98
N ASP A 240 12.64 -8.69 3.02
CA ASP A 240 13.56 -8.68 4.18
C ASP A 240 14.97 -9.12 3.81
N ASP A 241 15.13 -10.14 2.95
CA ASP A 241 16.43 -10.53 2.42
C ASP A 241 17.07 -9.39 1.58
N LEU A 242 16.30 -8.72 0.72
CA LEU A 242 16.77 -7.56 -0.06
C LEU A 242 17.29 -6.46 0.87
N TYR A 243 16.54 -6.15 1.93
CA TYR A 243 16.94 -5.14 2.89
C TYR A 243 18.23 -5.52 3.61
N ARG A 244 18.28 -6.70 4.25
CA ARG A 244 19.41 -7.12 5.07
C ARG A 244 20.67 -7.37 4.24
N ASP A 245 20.53 -7.96 3.07
CA ASP A 245 21.69 -8.45 2.32
C ASP A 245 22.25 -7.39 1.36
N VAL A 246 21.41 -6.42 0.93
CA VAL A 246 21.77 -5.41 -0.07
C VAL A 246 21.50 -4.00 0.44
N ALA A 247 20.24 -3.62 0.61
CA ALA A 247 19.83 -2.22 0.70
C ALA A 247 20.39 -1.51 1.94
N SER A 248 20.36 -2.18 3.11
CA SER A 248 20.91 -1.66 4.37
C SER A 248 22.43 -1.46 4.33
N LYS A 249 23.16 -2.25 3.55
CA LYS A 249 24.62 -2.16 3.42
C LYS A 249 25.06 -1.04 2.48
N GLN A 250 24.24 -0.76 1.46
CA GLN A 250 24.54 0.22 0.42
C GLN A 250 23.80 1.56 0.61
N GLY A 251 22.90 1.63 1.60
CA GLY A 251 22.08 2.81 1.86
C GLY A 251 21.02 3.10 0.79
N GLN A 252 20.62 2.08 0.01
CA GLN A 252 19.61 2.22 -1.03
C GLN A 252 18.20 2.19 -0.41
N PRO A 253 17.30 3.12 -0.77
CA PRO A 253 15.92 3.07 -0.30
C PRO A 253 15.15 1.88 -0.88
N ILE A 254 14.21 1.35 -0.08
CA ILE A 254 13.17 0.40 -0.52
C ILE A 254 11.81 1.07 -0.32
N ILE A 255 10.99 1.03 -1.37
CA ILE A 255 9.59 1.43 -1.33
C ILE A 255 8.74 0.17 -1.48
N VAL A 256 7.85 -0.11 -0.54
CA VAL A 256 6.80 -1.12 -0.68
C VAL A 256 5.53 -0.40 -1.13
N PHE A 257 4.99 -0.82 -2.27
CA PHE A 257 3.80 -0.22 -2.87
C PHE A 257 2.63 -1.22 -2.85
N ASN A 258 1.54 -0.88 -2.17
CA ASN A 258 0.36 -1.71 -1.95
C ASN A 258 0.69 -3.11 -1.42
N GLY A 259 1.50 -3.17 -0.35
CA GLY A 259 2.03 -4.42 0.19
C GLY A 259 1.17 -5.07 1.27
N GLU A 260 0.00 -4.51 1.61
CA GLU A 260 -0.89 -4.99 2.67
C GLU A 260 -0.16 -5.32 3.98
N LEU A 261 0.81 -4.48 4.38
CA LEU A 261 1.68 -4.77 5.52
C LEU A 261 0.89 -4.94 6.83
N ASP A 262 -0.31 -4.35 6.92
CA ASP A 262 -1.21 -4.53 8.06
C ASP A 262 -1.73 -5.95 8.25
N ARG A 263 -1.78 -6.77 7.19
CA ARG A 263 -2.08 -8.20 7.33
C ARG A 263 -1.02 -8.87 8.22
N ILE A 264 0.23 -8.48 8.07
CA ILE A 264 1.33 -8.98 8.89
C ILE A 264 1.32 -8.31 10.28
N ARG A 265 1.16 -6.97 10.34
CA ARG A 265 1.16 -6.22 11.62
C ARG A 265 0.04 -6.63 12.55
N SER A 266 -1.14 -6.95 12.02
CA SER A 266 -2.31 -7.38 12.79
C SER A 266 -2.22 -8.81 13.33
N GLY A 267 -1.21 -9.58 12.92
CA GLY A 267 -1.05 -10.97 13.33
C GLY A 267 -1.97 -11.95 12.59
N TYR A 268 -2.41 -11.62 11.37
CA TYR A 268 -3.18 -12.53 10.51
C TYR A 268 -2.48 -13.88 10.33
N TYR A 269 -1.14 -13.87 10.23
CA TYR A 269 -0.31 -15.06 10.18
C TYR A 269 0.15 -15.47 11.59
N PRO A 270 -0.32 -16.59 12.15
CA PRO A 270 0.06 -16.99 13.50
C PRO A 270 1.54 -17.32 13.59
N SER A 271 2.24 -16.71 14.55
CA SER A 271 3.69 -16.82 14.72
C SER A 271 4.22 -18.25 14.87
N PHE A 272 3.41 -19.18 15.38
CA PHE A 272 3.79 -20.59 15.51
C PHE A 272 3.98 -21.27 14.15
N PHE A 273 3.16 -20.93 13.16
CA PHE A 273 3.25 -21.49 11.81
C PHE A 273 4.16 -20.67 10.89
N TYR A 274 4.29 -19.36 11.15
CA TYR A 274 5.08 -18.44 10.32
C TYR A 274 6.16 -17.70 11.15
N PRO A 275 7.11 -18.40 11.77
CA PRO A 275 8.09 -17.79 12.68
C PRO A 275 8.99 -16.76 11.99
N LYS A 276 9.36 -16.98 10.72
CA LYS A 276 10.15 -16.02 9.93
C LYS A 276 9.37 -14.72 9.68
N LEU A 277 8.08 -14.83 9.37
CA LEU A 277 7.24 -13.65 9.14
C LEU A 277 6.99 -12.89 10.45
N ALA A 278 6.85 -13.61 11.57
CA ALA A 278 6.80 -13.00 12.89
C ALA A 278 8.10 -12.25 13.25
N GLN A 279 9.26 -12.71 12.76
CA GLN A 279 10.51 -11.98 12.87
C GLN A 279 10.48 -10.70 12.01
N VAL A 280 10.08 -10.80 10.73
CA VAL A 280 9.91 -9.64 9.84
C VAL A 280 9.00 -8.57 10.46
N ASN A 281 7.88 -8.97 11.07
CA ASN A 281 6.96 -8.06 11.77
C ASN A 281 7.63 -7.32 12.94
N LYS A 282 8.61 -7.93 13.59
CA LYS A 282 9.33 -7.34 14.74
C LYS A 282 10.55 -6.54 14.34
N SER A 283 11.22 -6.89 13.23
CA SER A 283 12.51 -6.31 12.86
C SER A 283 12.44 -5.33 11.69
N LEU A 284 11.71 -5.68 10.63
CA LEU A 284 11.69 -4.91 9.38
C LEU A 284 10.51 -3.94 9.33
N LEU A 285 9.29 -4.43 9.56
CA LEU A 285 8.07 -3.61 9.40
C LEU A 285 8.04 -2.35 10.27
N PRO A 286 8.56 -2.34 11.51
CA PRO A 286 8.61 -1.12 12.32
C PRO A 286 9.54 -0.04 11.77
N LEU A 287 10.42 -0.37 10.82
CA LEU A 287 11.34 0.58 10.20
C LEU A 287 10.70 1.31 9.00
N PHE A 288 9.58 0.81 8.47
CA PHE A 288 8.86 1.45 7.37
C PHE A 288 8.12 2.70 7.83
N GLU A 289 8.34 3.80 7.12
CA GLU A 289 7.57 5.03 7.22
C GLU A 289 6.42 4.98 6.20
N ALA A 290 5.17 5.04 6.67
CA ALA A 290 4.02 5.13 5.77
C ALA A 290 3.90 6.56 5.23
N VAL A 291 4.43 6.76 4.03
CA VAL A 291 4.49 8.10 3.42
C VAL A 291 3.17 8.50 2.78
N TYR A 292 2.41 7.52 2.30
CA TYR A 292 1.07 7.73 1.79
C TYR A 292 0.22 6.52 2.13
N TYR A 293 -0.91 6.74 2.80
CA TYR A 293 -1.70 5.64 3.33
C TYR A 293 -3.18 5.95 3.29
N ILE A 294 -4.00 5.06 2.74
CA ILE A 294 -5.47 5.08 2.81
C ILE A 294 -5.96 3.70 3.24
N HIS A 295 -6.75 3.65 4.31
CA HIS A 295 -7.49 2.45 4.72
C HIS A 295 -8.93 2.79 5.05
N ASN A 296 -9.87 2.12 4.39
CA ASN A 296 -11.29 2.35 4.56
C ASN A 296 -11.91 1.33 5.54
N PHE A 297 -12.68 1.82 6.50
CA PHE A 297 -13.41 1.01 7.48
C PHE A 297 -14.89 0.91 7.08
N LYS A 298 -15.43 -0.31 7.04
CA LYS A 298 -16.86 -0.58 6.83
C LYS A 298 -17.69 -0.34 8.09
N GLY A 299 -18.99 -0.16 7.87
CA GLY A 299 -20.02 -0.17 8.91
C GLY A 299 -20.72 1.16 9.11
N ARG A 300 -21.69 1.19 10.03
CA ARG A 300 -22.50 2.39 10.34
C ARG A 300 -21.66 3.59 10.78
N LEU A 301 -20.55 3.30 11.46
CA LEU A 301 -19.56 4.28 11.91
C LEU A 301 -18.25 4.12 11.13
N GLY A 302 -18.33 3.74 9.86
CA GLY A 302 -17.19 3.65 8.96
C GLY A 302 -16.45 4.97 8.81
N GLY A 303 -15.27 4.91 8.22
CA GLY A 303 -14.40 6.06 8.03
C GLY A 303 -13.14 5.69 7.29
N LYS A 304 -12.18 6.60 7.25
CA LYS A 304 -10.92 6.42 6.51
C LYS A 304 -9.75 6.77 7.41
N LEU A 305 -8.76 5.89 7.54
CA LEU A 305 -7.45 6.24 8.07
C LEU A 305 -6.61 6.75 6.89
N PHE A 306 -6.08 7.96 7.02
CA PHE A 306 -5.40 8.67 5.94
C PHE A 306 -4.08 9.29 6.43
N ARG A 307 -3.02 9.20 5.62
CA ARG A 307 -1.72 9.83 5.87
C ARG A 307 -1.13 10.36 4.58
N VAL A 308 -0.56 11.57 4.64
CA VAL A 308 0.32 12.14 3.62
C VAL A 308 1.53 12.74 4.34
N TYR A 309 2.71 12.14 4.17
CA TYR A 309 3.94 12.66 4.75
C TYR A 309 4.26 14.07 4.23
N PRO A 310 4.74 15.00 5.08
CA PRO A 310 5.10 14.83 6.49
C PRO A 310 3.95 15.05 7.49
N GLY A 311 2.74 15.41 7.03
CA GLY A 311 1.58 15.71 7.89
C GLY A 311 1.08 14.49 8.68
N PRO A 312 0.30 14.67 9.75
CA PRO A 312 -0.06 13.62 10.72
C PRO A 312 -0.98 12.53 10.14
N TRP A 313 -1.18 11.44 10.89
CA TRP A 313 -2.27 10.49 10.62
C TRP A 313 -3.60 11.15 10.92
N GLN A 314 -4.58 10.90 10.07
CA GLN A 314 -5.91 11.47 10.14
C GLN A 314 -6.94 10.35 10.10
N VAL A 315 -7.96 10.43 10.96
CA VAL A 315 -9.16 9.60 10.83
C VAL A 315 -10.27 10.49 10.32
N LEU A 316 -10.76 10.16 9.12
CA LEU A 316 -11.80 10.89 8.42
C LEU A 316 -13.14 10.17 8.58
N ARG A 317 -14.22 10.94 8.74
CA ARG A 317 -15.59 10.45 8.72
C ARG A 317 -16.40 11.26 7.72
N GLU A 318 -17.27 10.59 7.00
CA GLU A 318 -18.27 11.27 6.17
C GLU A 318 -19.35 11.87 7.06
N SER A 319 -19.58 13.18 6.92
CA SER A 319 -20.64 13.88 7.62
C SER A 319 -21.98 13.75 6.88
N ALA A 320 -23.07 14.21 7.50
CA ALA A 320 -24.42 14.08 6.93
C ALA A 320 -24.62 14.76 5.56
N ASN A 321 -23.73 15.68 5.18
CA ASN A 321 -23.76 16.37 3.89
C ASN A 321 -22.83 15.73 2.82
N GLY A 322 -22.23 14.57 3.11
CA GLY A 322 -21.30 13.87 2.23
C GLY A 322 -19.85 14.39 2.25
N GLN A 323 -19.53 15.37 3.10
CA GLN A 323 -18.16 15.88 3.23
C GLN A 323 -17.36 15.05 4.23
N LEU A 324 -16.12 14.72 3.86
CA LEU A 324 -15.15 14.12 4.76
C LEU A 324 -14.63 15.17 5.75
N ILE A 325 -14.77 14.88 7.03
CA ILE A 325 -14.23 15.68 8.13
C ILE A 325 -13.20 14.86 8.90
N CYS A 326 -12.10 15.50 9.29
CA CYS A 326 -11.12 14.89 10.20
C CYS A 326 -11.68 14.91 11.62
N ILE A 327 -11.88 13.74 12.20
CA ILE A 327 -12.42 13.58 13.58
C ILE A 327 -11.32 13.30 14.60
N HIS A 328 -10.13 12.92 14.15
CA HIS A 328 -8.98 12.62 15.00
C HIS A 328 -7.69 12.74 14.20
N SER A 329 -6.63 13.24 14.82
CA SER A 329 -5.29 13.30 14.24
C SER A 329 -4.21 12.93 15.25
N GLN A 330 -3.17 12.23 14.80
CA GLN A 330 -2.03 11.87 15.65
C GLN A 330 -0.75 11.67 14.85
N GLU A 331 0.41 11.86 15.48
CA GLU A 331 1.71 11.71 14.81
C GLU A 331 2.09 10.26 14.57
N LYS A 332 1.84 9.39 15.55
CA LYS A 332 2.18 7.96 15.48
C LYS A 332 1.09 7.18 14.75
N MET A 333 1.48 6.23 13.91
CA MET A 333 0.54 5.32 13.25
C MET A 333 -0.38 4.62 14.27
N PRO A 334 -1.71 4.81 14.21
CA PRO A 334 -2.64 4.06 15.02
C PRO A 334 -2.75 2.63 14.50
N SER A 335 -3.08 1.68 15.37
CA SER A 335 -3.45 0.35 14.90
C SER A 335 -4.84 0.37 14.26
N LEU A 336 -5.11 -0.50 13.29
CA LEU A 336 -6.47 -0.63 12.72
C LEU A 336 -7.53 -0.93 13.79
N LYS A 337 -7.15 -1.69 14.83
CA LYS A 337 -8.01 -1.99 15.97
C LYS A 337 -8.35 -0.74 16.79
N GLU A 338 -7.37 0.10 17.08
CA GLU A 338 -7.54 1.37 17.78
C GLU A 338 -8.50 2.30 17.01
N VAL A 339 -8.29 2.45 15.70
CA VAL A 339 -9.19 3.25 14.86
C VAL A 339 -10.62 2.71 14.90
N ALA A 340 -10.80 1.41 14.69
CA ALA A 340 -12.11 0.78 14.60
C ALA A 340 -12.87 0.74 15.94
N LEU A 341 -12.19 0.54 17.06
CA LEU A 341 -12.83 0.32 18.37
C LEU A 341 -12.83 1.53 19.29
N GLU A 342 -11.90 2.48 19.10
CA GLU A 342 -11.70 3.58 20.06
C GLU A 342 -11.90 4.96 19.44
N ILE A 343 -11.67 5.12 18.14
CA ILE A 343 -11.78 6.42 17.47
C ILE A 343 -13.12 6.53 16.72
N LEU A 344 -13.38 5.61 15.79
CA LEU A 344 -14.58 5.64 14.96
C LEU A 344 -15.91 5.46 15.73
N PRO A 345 -15.99 4.81 16.90
CA PRO A 345 -17.24 4.74 17.63
C PRO A 345 -17.66 6.04 18.34
N LYS A 346 -16.74 6.99 18.50
CA LYS A 346 -16.97 8.29 19.18
C LYS A 346 -17.73 9.27 18.27
#